data_AF-A0A9W9GKJ2-F1
#
_entry.id   AF-A0A9W9GKJ2-F1
#
_cell.length_a   1.000
_cell.length_b   1.000
_cell.length_c   1.000
_cell.angle_alpha   90.00
_cell.angle_beta   90.00
_cell.angle_gamma   90.00
#
_symmetry.space_group_name_H-M   'P 1'
#
loop_
_entity.id
_entity.type
_entity.pdbx_description
1 polymer ?
#
loop_
_entity_poly.entity_id
_entity_poly.type
_entity_poly.pdbx_seq_one_letter_code
_entity_poly.pdbx_strand_id
1 'polypeptide(L)' 'MTVPVQAVEWYRDQVIFLTGATGNLGGCLLYKLAVKLPVAKIYVLCRGSVHQATEKWEMSMAE' A
#
# COMPACT_ATOMS: atom_id res chain seq x y z
N MET A 1 -15.70 -6.48 9.71
CA MET A 1 -16.14 -5.46 8.73
C MET A 1 -15.82 -6.02 7.34
N THR A 2 -16.82 -6.54 6.62
CA THR A 2 -16.61 -7.14 5.29
C THR A 2 -16.67 -6.05 4.23
N VAL A 3 -15.64 -5.96 3.39
CA VAL A 3 -15.63 -5.02 2.24
C VAL A 3 -16.59 -5.57 1.18
N PRO A 4 -17.47 -4.74 0.57
CA PRO A 4 -18.35 -5.21 -0.49
C PRO A 4 -17.54 -5.79 -1.64
N VAL A 5 -17.95 -6.95 -2.18
CA VAL A 5 -17.22 -7.65 -3.25
C VAL A 5 -16.98 -6.73 -4.46
N GLN A 6 -17.97 -5.90 -4.81
CA GLN A 6 -17.85 -4.91 -5.90
C GLN A 6 -16.74 -3.88 -5.65
N ALA A 7 -16.51 -3.48 -4.40
CA ALA A 7 -15.44 -2.55 -4.07
C ALA A 7 -14.05 -3.19 -4.16
N VAL A 8 -13.93 -4.50 -3.94
CA VAL A 8 -12.67 -5.25 -4.12
C VAL A 8 -12.36 -5.43 -5.60
N GLU A 9 -13.35 -5.80 -6.40
CA GLU A 9 -13.20 -6.00 -7.84
C GLU A 9 -12.85 -4.72 -8.60
N TRP A 10 -13.25 -3.54 -8.10
CA TRP A 10 -12.84 -2.26 -8.69
C TRP A 10 -11.32 -2.10 -8.75
N TYR A 11 -10.59 -2.65 -7.77
CA TYR A 11 -9.13 -2.60 -7.72
C TYR A 11 -8.46 -3.56 -8.70
N ARG A 12 -9.21 -4.47 -9.33
CA ARG A 12 -8.66 -5.41 -10.30
C ARG A 12 -8.02 -4.66 -11.45
N ASP A 13 -6.79 -5.06 -11.77
CA ASP A 13 -5.97 -4.50 -12.86
C ASP A 13 -5.67 -3.00 -12.75
N GLN A 14 -5.97 -2.37 -11.61
CA GLN A 14 -5.65 -0.96 -11.39
C GLN A 14 -4.14 -0.74 -11.20
N VAL A 15 -3.68 0.39 -11.72
CA VAL A 15 -2.33 0.92 -11.47
C VAL A 15 -2.47 2.12 -10.53
N ILE A 16 -1.88 2.03 -9.34
CA ILE A 16 -2.07 3.02 -8.28
C ILE A 16 -0.78 3.76 -8.01
N PHE A 17 -0.86 5.08 -7.96
CA PHE A 17 0.22 5.93 -7.45
C PHE A 17 -0.11 6.37 -6.03
N LEU A 18 0.69 5.91 -5.07
CA LEU A 18 0.49 6.19 -3.65
C LEU A 18 1.57 7.14 -3.13
N THR A 19 1.15 8.31 -2.65
CA THR A 19 2.00 9.25 -1.94
C THR A 19 1.86 9.07 -0.43
N GLY A 20 2.88 9.46 0.34
CA GLY A 20 2.83 9.37 1.80
C GLY A 20 2.81 7.94 2.35
N ALA A 21 3.14 6.92 1.54
CA ALA A 21 3.03 5.51 1.91
C ALA A 21 3.96 5.08 3.08
N THR A 22 4.96 5.89 3.42
CA THR A 22 5.89 5.61 4.54
C THR A 22 5.42 6.19 5.88
N GLY A 23 4.29 6.90 5.92
CA GLY A 23 3.64 7.31 7.17
C GLY A 23 2.64 6.25 7.67
N ASN A 24 2.22 6.33 8.93
CA ASN A 24 1.35 5.31 9.57
C ASN A 24 0.16 4.88 8.71
N LEU A 25 -0.74 5.82 8.35
CA LEU A 25 -1.92 5.49 7.55
C LEU A 25 -1.54 5.05 6.12
N GLY A 26 -0.53 5.69 5.53
CA GLY A 26 -0.06 5.35 4.20
C GLY A 26 0.50 3.93 4.13
N GLY A 27 1.17 3.47 5.18
CA GLY A 27 1.66 2.11 5.33
C GLY A 27 0.52 1.10 5.43
N CYS A 28 -0.47 1.36 6.28
CA CYS A 28 -1.67 0.51 6.35
C CYS A 28 -2.39 0.41 5.01
N LEU A 29 -2.52 1.53 4.29
CA LEU A 29 -3.13 1.56 2.97
C LEU A 29 -2.30 0.78 1.95
N LEU A 30 -0.98 0.95 1.95
CA LEU A 30 -0.06 0.19 1.10
C LEU A 30 -0.19 -1.31 1.36
N TYR A 31 -0.22 -1.76 2.62
CA TYR A 31 -0.43 -3.16 2.97
C TYR A 31 -1.77 -3.68 2.43
N LYS A 32 -2.86 -2.93 2.60
CA LYS A 32 -4.18 -3.33 2.09
C LYS A 32 -4.17 -3.45 0.57
N LEU A 33 -3.61 -2.47 -0.14
CA LEU A 33 -3.49 -2.49 -1.58
C LEU A 33 -2.63 -3.66 -2.06
N ALA A 34 -1.46 -3.86 -1.47
CA ALA A 34 -0.47 -4.86 -1.92
C ALA A 34 -0.85 -6.31 -1.56
N VAL A 35 -1.45 -6.53 -0.39
CA VAL A 35 -1.65 -7.88 0.16
C VAL A 35 -3.11 -8.32 0.11
N LYS A 36 -4.07 -7.39 0.14
CA LYS A 36 -5.50 -7.72 0.28
C LYS A 36 -6.35 -7.42 -0.95
N LEU A 37 -5.83 -6.74 -1.97
CA LEU A 37 -6.60 -6.29 -3.14
C LEU A 37 -5.93 -6.72 -4.45
N PRO A 38 -6.71 -6.98 -5.53
CA PRO A 38 -6.20 -7.51 -6.80
C PRO A 38 -5.58 -6.45 -7.71
N VAL A 39 -4.75 -5.55 -7.18
CA VAL A 39 -4.11 -4.47 -7.96
C VAL A 39 -3.00 -5.00 -8.87
N ALA A 40 -2.90 -4.48 -10.10
CA ALA A 40 -1.86 -4.88 -11.04
C ALA A 40 -0.49 -4.31 -10.68
N LYS A 41 -0.45 -3.04 -10.24
CA LYS A 41 0.81 -2.37 -9.89
C LYS A 41 0.59 -1.21 -8.94
N ILE A 42 1.54 -1.03 -8.02
CA ILE A 42 1.58 0.11 -7.11
C ILE A 42 2.92 0.83 -7.31
N TYR A 43 2.86 2.12 -7.62
CA TYR A 43 4.00 3.03 -7.58
C TYR A 43 3.94 3.84 -6.30
N VAL A 44 5.04 3.88 -5.57
CA VAL A 44 5.11 4.62 -4.31
C VAL A 44 6.08 5.78 -4.45
N LEU A 45 5.63 6.98 -4.08
CA LEU A 45 6.52 8.13 -3.94
C LEU A 45 7.12 8.14 -2.53
N CYS A 46 8.41 7.85 -2.46
CA CYS A 46 9.21 7.99 -1.25
C CYS A 46 10.09 9.23 -1.33
N ARG A 47 10.29 9.89 -0.19
CA ARG A 47 11.34 10.90 -0.01
C ARG A 47 12.56 10.22 0.60
N GLY A 48 13.75 10.51 0.09
CA GLY A 48 14.99 9.86 0.53
C GLY A 48 15.28 8.59 -0.26
N SER A 49 16.00 7.64 0.35
CA SER A 49 16.39 6.39 -0.30
C SER A 49 15.31 5.31 -0.20
N VAL A 50 15.36 4.34 -1.11
CA VAL A 50 14.53 3.13 -1.01
C VAL A 50 14.77 2.40 0.32
N HIS A 51 16.03 2.32 0.75
CA HIS A 51 16.40 1.69 2.02
C HIS A 51 15.69 2.34 3.22
N GLN A 52 15.69 3.67 3.32
CA GLN A 52 14.99 4.39 4.37
C GLN A 52 13.47 4.17 4.34
N ALA A 53 12.89 4.00 3.15
CA ALA A 53 11.47 3.67 3.02
C ALA A 53 11.18 2.26 3.53
N THR A 54 12.04 1.30 3.16
CA THR A 54 11.94 -0.10 3.61
C THR A 54 12.06 -0.21 5.13
N GLU A 55 13.06 0.41 5.75
CA GLU A 55 13.23 0.40 7.21
C GLU A 55 11.98 0.96 7.93
N LYS A 56 11.38 2.03 7.40
CA LYS A 56 10.14 2.59 7.96
C LYS A 56 8.97 1.63 7.88
N TRP A 57 8.85 0.89 6.79
CA TRP A 57 7.80 -0.13 6.67
C TRP A 57 8.06 -1.31 7.59
N GLU A 58 9.29 -1.80 7.67
CA GLU A 58 9.68 -2.87 8.60
C GLU A 58 9.38 -2.48 10.05
N MET A 59 9.72 -1.25 10.46
CA MET A 59 9.42 -0.77 11.81
C MET A 59 7.93 -0.56 12.10
N SER A 60 7.14 -0.15 11.10
CA SER A 60 5.71 0.19 11.28
C SER A 60 4.76 -0.97 10.98
N MET A 61 5.24 -2.04 10.34
CA MET A 61 4.48 -3.23 9.96
C MET A 61 5.03 -4.51 10.58
N ALA A 62 5.99 -4.41 11.52
CA ALA A 62 6.39 -5.55 12.36
C ALA A 62 5.16 -6.11 13.08
N GLU A 63 5.04 -7.44 13.11
CA GLU A 63 3.88 -8.22 13.58
C GLU A 63 3.22 -7.70 14.87
#